data_AF-E2NKS4-F1
#
_entry.id   AF-E2NKS4-F1
#
_cell.length_a   1.000
_cell.length_b   1.000
_cell.length_c   1.000
_cell.angle_alpha   90.00
_cell.angle_beta   90.00
_cell.angle_gamma   90.00
#
_symmetry.space_group_name_H-M   'P 1'
#
loop_
_entity.id
_entity.type
_entity.pdbx_description
1 polymer ?
#
loop_
_entity_poly.entity_id
_entity_poly.type
_entity_poly.pdbx_seq_one_letter_code
_entity_poly.pdbx_strand_id
1 'polypeptide(L)' 'MTQQLQEGNAISVQSFGTFEVKKKAERITINPTTKLRMLVPPKLVLTYRPSTALKDKFK' A
#
# COMPACT_ATOMS: atom_id res chain seq x y z
N MET A 1 -11.31 -5.99 10.51
CA MET A 1 -10.49 -5.54 9.36
C MET A 1 -9.11 -5.08 9.78
N THR A 2 -8.98 -4.13 10.71
CA THR A 2 -7.68 -3.59 11.17
C THR A 2 -6.71 -4.66 11.64
N GLN A 3 -7.19 -5.64 12.42
CA GLN A 3 -6.38 -6.73 12.95
C GLN A 3 -5.82 -7.67 11.85
N GLN A 4 -6.66 -8.05 10.87
CA GLN A 4 -6.23 -8.86 9.72
C GLN A 4 -5.20 -8.12 8.83
N LEU A 5 -5.34 -6.80 8.68
CA LEU A 5 -4.35 -5.99 7.95
C LEU A 5 -3.04 -5.88 8.74
N GLN A 6 -3.11 -5.81 10.06
CA GLN A 6 -1.92 -5.76 10.93
C GLN A 6 -1.15 -7.09 10.92
N GLU A 7 -1.86 -8.21 10.76
CA GLU A 7 -1.29 -9.55 10.57
C GLU A 7 -0.73 -9.78 9.16
N GLY A 8 -0.93 -8.84 8.22
CA GLY A 8 -0.44 -8.96 6.84
C GLY A 8 -1.37 -9.75 5.92
N ASN A 9 -2.58 -10.08 6.36
CA ASN A 9 -3.54 -10.84 5.56
C ASN A 9 -4.16 -9.95 4.47
N ALA A 10 -4.32 -10.52 3.27
CA ALA A 10 -5.03 -9.87 2.18
C ALA A 10 -6.54 -9.97 2.42
N ILE A 11 -7.23 -8.82 2.42
CA ILE A 11 -8.68 -8.75 2.63
C ILE A 11 -9.32 -8.44 1.28
N SER A 12 -10.11 -9.39 0.76
CA SER A 12 -10.94 -9.16 -0.42
C SER A 12 -12.37 -8.86 -0.01
N VAL A 13 -12.86 -7.68 -0.37
CA VAL A 13 -14.25 -7.26 -0.15
C VAL A 13 -14.98 -7.31 -1.48
N GLN A 14 -15.99 -8.18 -1.58
CA GLN A 14 -16.80 -8.33 -2.80
C GLN A 14 -17.40 -6.98 -3.22
N SER A 15 -17.42 -6.72 -4.53
CA SER A 15 -17.88 -5.47 -5.13
C SER A 15 -17.07 -4.21 -4.79
N PHE A 16 -16.22 -4.21 -3.75
CA PHE A 16 -15.39 -3.08 -3.36
C PHE A 16 -13.95 -3.22 -3.88
N GLY A 17 -13.23 -4.26 -3.51
CA GLY A 17 -11.84 -4.45 -3.94
C GLY A 17 -11.01 -5.23 -2.95
N THR A 18 -9.71 -5.31 -3.20
CA THR A 18 -8.77 -6.08 -2.42
C THR A 18 -7.76 -5.17 -1.74
N PHE A 19 -7.56 -5.35 -0.45
CA PHE A 19 -6.51 -4.74 0.34
C PHE A 19 -5.39 -5.75 0.56
N GLU A 20 -4.16 -5.34 0.24
CA GLU A 20 -2.98 -6.19 0.37
C GLU A 20 -1.87 -5.44 1.11
N VAL A 21 -1.17 -6.14 1.99
CA VAL A 21 0.01 -5.59 2.65
C VAL A 21 1.25 -5.99 1.86
N LYS A 22 1.95 -5.00 1.30
CA LYS A 22 3.21 -5.22 0.55
C LYS A 22 4.40 -4.73 1.35
N LYS A 23 5.49 -5.49 1.30
CA LYS A 23 6.78 -5.04 1.82
C LYS A 23 7.41 -4.08 0.81
N LYS A 24 7.56 -2.81 1.21
CA LYS A 24 8.42 -1.88 0.46
C LYS A 24 9.83 -2.05 0.96
N ALA A 25 10.71 -2.45 0.04
CA ALA A 25 12.14 -2.55 0.29
C ALA A 25 12.72 -1.20 0.68
N GLU A 26 13.86 -1.26 1.34
CA GLU A 26 14.66 -0.08 1.60
C GLU A 26 15.02 0.64 0.30
N ARG A 27 15.13 1.96 0.39
CA ARG A 27 15.61 2.76 -0.74
C ARG A 27 16.38 3.96 -0.26
N ILE A 28 17.34 4.38 -1.06
CA ILE A 28 18.01 5.65 -0.86
C ILE A 28 17.13 6.73 -1.47
N THR A 29 16.65 7.66 -0.64
CA THR A 29 15.90 8.83 -1.11
C THR A 29 16.72 10.08 -0.83
N ILE A 30 16.65 11.06 -1.72
CA ILE A 30 17.25 12.37 -1.51
C ILE A 30 16.19 13.26 -0.87
N ASN A 31 16.52 13.91 0.24
CA ASN A 31 15.63 14.89 0.83
C ASN A 31 15.43 16.05 -0.18
N PRO A 32 14.19 16.34 -0.62
CA PRO A 32 13.97 17.39 -1.62
C PRO A 32 14.40 18.78 -1.14
N THR A 33 14.41 19.01 0.18
CA THR A 33 14.75 20.31 0.78
C THR A 33 16.25 20.45 1.02
N THR A 34 16.92 19.42 1.56
CA THR A 34 18.34 19.52 1.96
C THR A 34 19.32 18.86 0.98
N LYS A 35 18.82 18.16 -0.04
CA LYS A 35 19.60 17.36 -1.02
C LYS A 35 20.50 16.28 -0.40
N LEU A 36 20.36 16.00 0.89
CA LEU A 36 21.10 14.92 1.56
C LEU A 36 20.49 13.56 1.22
N ARG A 37 21.35 12.55 1.04
CA ARG A 37 20.95 11.16 0.81
C ARG A 37 20.57 10.52 2.15
N MET A 38 19.38 9.94 2.21
CA MET A 38 18.86 9.26 3.40
C MET A 38 18.48 7.82 3.05
N LEU A 39 18.81 6.90 3.96
CA LEU A 39 18.34 5.52 3.89
C LEU A 39 16.93 5.45 4.45
N VAL A 40 15.96 5.08 3.62
CA VAL A 40 14.59 4.81 4.08
C VAL A 40 14.50 3.32 4.38
N PRO A 41 14.25 2.92 5.64
CA PRO A 41 14.20 1.51 6.03
C PRO A 41 13.01 0.78 5.40
N PRO A 42 13.06 -0.55 5.31
CA PRO A 42 11.97 -1.34 4.77
C PRO A 42 10.74 -1.22 5.67
N LYS A 43 9.57 -1.07 5.05
CA LYS A 43 8.30 -0.93 5.77
C LYS A 43 7.17 -1.68 5.09
N LEU A 44 6.18 -2.07 5.89
CA LEU A 44 4.93 -2.61 5.40
C LEU A 44 4.04 -1.46 4.93
N VAL A 45 3.48 -1.58 3.73
CA VAL A 45 2.54 -0.61 3.17
C VAL A 45 1.26 -1.30 2.72
N LEU A 46 0.14 -0.64 3.00
CA LEU A 46 -1.16 -1.06 2.50
C LEU A 46 -1.32 -0.65 1.03
N THR A 47 -1.72 -1.59 0.19
CA THR A 47 -2.05 -1.36 -1.22
C THR A 47 -3.52 -1.73 -1.43
N TYR A 48 -4.28 -0.84 -2.07
CA TYR A 48 -5.68 -1.09 -2.41
C TYR A 48 -5.80 -1.30 -3.92
N ARG A 49 -6.46 -2.39 -4.31
CA ARG A 49 -6.86 -2.68 -5.70
C ARG A 49 -8.38 -2.61 -5.80
N PRO A 50 -8.94 -1.61 -6.50
CA PRO A 50 -10.39 -1.50 -6.66
C PRO A 50 -10.95 -2.65 -7.52
N SER A 51 -12.20 -3.04 -7.24
CA SER A 51 -12.94 -3.99 -8.07
C SER A 51 -13.26 -3.40 -9.44
N THR A 52 -13.46 -4.26 -10.45
CA THR A 52 -13.94 -3.84 -11.78
C THR A 52 -15.29 -3.12 -11.68
N ALA A 53 -16.21 -3.63 -10.86
CA ALA A 53 -17.51 -3.02 -10.62
C ALA A 53 -17.44 -1.60 -10.04
N LEU A 54 -16.51 -1.33 -9.10
CA LEU A 54 -16.31 0.04 -8.61
C LEU A 54 -15.62 0.92 -9.66
N LYS A 55 -14.67 0.38 -10.39
CA LYS A 55 -13.96 1.13 -11.43
C LYS A 55 -14.89 1.58 -12.56
N ASP A 56 -15.88 0.76 -12.92
CA ASP A 56 -16.89 1.10 -13.93
C ASP A 56 -17.92 2.12 -13.42
N LYS A 57 -18.22 2.13 -12.12
CA LYS A 57 -19.12 3.13 -11.51
C LYS A 57 -18.52 4.52 -11.39
N PHE A 58 -17.20 4.62 -11.26
CA PHE A 58 -16.47 5.87 -11.08
C PHE A 58 -15.64 6.25 -12.31
N LYS A 59 -15.99 5.71 -13.48
CA LYS A 59 -15.39 6.05 -14.76
C LYS A 59 -16.03 7.30 -15.35
#